data_AF-A0AAN6XEH1-F1
#
_entry.id   AF-A0AAN6XEH1-F1
#
_cell.length_a   1.000
_cell.length_b   1.000
_cell.length_c   1.000
_cell.angle_alpha   90.00
_cell.angle_beta   90.00
_cell.angle_gamma   90.00
#
_symmetry.space_group_name_H-M   'P 1'
#
loop_
_entity.id
_entity.type
_entity.pdbx_description
1 polymer ?
#
loop_
_entity_poly.entity_id
_entity_poly.type
_entity_poly.pdbx_seq_one_letter_code
_entity_poly.pdbx_strand_id
1 'polypeptide(L)' 'RRQGRASNPKFQCPVCRSNCGEMRARNRHIWAEHREYAKQNNIQSEQEACPFPGCRYIGRKDNVPRHYKTQHN' A
#
# COMPACT_ATOMS: atom_id res chain seq x y z
N ARG A 1 7.52 18.47 23.49
CA ARG A 1 6.04 18.44 23.41
C ARG A 1 5.65 17.42 22.33
N ARG A 2 5.28 16.17 22.70
CA ARG A 2 4.82 15.17 21.71
C ARG A 2 3.47 15.66 21.20
N GLN A 3 3.42 16.09 19.94
CA GLN A 3 2.18 16.50 19.29
C GLN A 3 1.25 15.28 19.30
N GLY A 4 0.19 15.32 20.11
CA GLY A 4 -0.88 14.33 20.02
C GLY A 4 -1.43 14.41 18.62
N ARG A 5 -1.09 13.44 17.76
CA ARG A 5 -1.69 13.32 16.43
C ARG A 5 -3.18 13.12 16.65
N ALA A 6 -3.95 14.19 16.51
CA ALA A 6 -5.39 14.10 16.37
C ALA A 6 -5.64 13.05 15.29
N SER A 7 -6.39 12.01 15.64
CA SER A 7 -6.76 10.96 14.71
C SER A 7 -7.57 11.59 13.60
N ASN A 8 -6.95 11.88 12.45
CA ASN A 8 -7.67 12.47 11.34
C ASN A 8 -8.54 11.36 10.73
N PRO A 9 -9.88 11.45 10.80
CA PRO A 9 -10.76 10.39 10.30
C PRO A 9 -10.56 10.12 8.80
N LYS A 10 -9.99 11.09 8.07
CA LYS A 10 -9.59 10.93 6.66
C LYS A 10 -8.51 9.88 6.41
N PHE A 11 -7.67 9.58 7.41
CA PHE A 11 -6.56 8.62 7.32
C PHE A 11 -6.86 7.32 8.05
N GLN A 12 -8.11 7.14 8.46
CA GLN A 12 -8.56 5.97 9.17
C GLN A 12 -9.05 4.89 8.20
N CYS A 13 -8.68 3.64 8.46
CA CYS A 13 -9.19 2.52 7.68
C CYS A 13 -10.72 2.44 7.81
N PRO A 14 -11.49 2.38 6.72
CA PRO A 14 -12.95 2.32 6.79
C PRO A 14 -13.44 0.94 7.27
N VAL A 15 -12.60 -0.10 7.19
CA VAL A 15 -12.94 -1.47 7.57
C VAL A 15 -12.63 -1.74 9.04
N CYS A 16 -11.37 -1.61 9.45
CA CYS A 16 -10.92 -1.93 10.82
C CYS A 16 -10.65 -0.70 11.70
N ARG A 17 -10.91 0.52 11.20
CA ARG A 17 -10.73 1.77 11.95
C ARG A 17 -9.29 2.07 12.42
N SER A 18 -8.29 1.34 11.92
CA SER A 18 -6.86 1.62 12.17
C SER A 18 -6.46 3.03 11.73
N ASN A 19 -5.69 3.74 12.55
CA ASN A 19 -5.19 5.08 12.21
C ASN A 19 -3.85 4.99 11.47
N CYS A 20 -3.84 5.33 10.18
CA CYS A 20 -2.65 5.17 9.35
C CYS A 20 -1.80 6.46 9.26
N GLY A 21 -2.21 7.56 9.89
CA GLY A 21 -1.49 8.84 9.89
C GLY A 21 -1.46 9.61 8.57
N GLU A 22 -1.62 8.95 7.42
CA GLU A 22 -1.70 9.55 6.07
C GLU A 22 -2.53 8.69 5.10
N MET A 23 -2.98 9.28 4.00
CA MET A 23 -3.84 8.59 3.00
C MET A 23 -3.12 7.43 2.29
N ARG A 24 -1.84 7.58 1.93
CA ARG A 24 -1.09 6.50 1.28
C ARG A 24 -0.90 5.29 2.20
N ALA A 25 -0.55 5.54 3.46
CA ALA A 25 -0.47 4.50 4.48
C ALA A 25 -1.83 3.80 4.68
N ARG A 26 -2.94 4.54 4.68
CA ARG A 26 -4.30 3.97 4.72
C ARG A 26 -4.54 3.04 3.52
N ASN A 27 -4.24 3.48 2.30
CA ASN A 27 -4.43 2.67 1.11
C ASN A 27 -3.57 1.40 1.14
N ARG A 28 -2.29 1.52 1.55
CA ARG A 28 -1.40 0.36 1.73
C ARG A 28 -1.95 -0.63 2.74
N HIS A 29 -2.42 -0.14 3.88
CA HIS A 29 -3.04 -0.97 4.91
C HIS A 29 -4.30 -1.69 4.37
N ILE A 30 -5.19 -0.98 3.66
CA ILE A 30 -6.36 -1.59 3.03
C ILE A 30 -5.94 -2.67 2.02
N TRP A 31 -4.92 -2.43 1.19
CA TRP A 31 -4.45 -3.44 0.23
C TRP A 31 -3.81 -4.67 0.88
N ALA A 32 -3.18 -4.52 2.03
CA ALA A 32 -2.56 -5.62 2.79
C ALA A 32 -3.59 -6.44 3.57
N GLU A 33 -4.46 -5.78 4.34
CA GLU A 33 -5.37 -6.43 5.30
C GLU A 33 -6.80 -6.60 4.77
N HIS A 34 -7.21 -5.78 3.78
CA HIS A 34 -8.59 -5.68 3.30
C HIS A 34 -8.64 -5.63 1.76
N ARG A 35 -7.90 -6.54 1.12
CA ARG A 35 -7.70 -6.54 -0.33
C ARG A 35 -9.01 -6.54 -1.12
N GLU A 36 -10.02 -7.25 -0.64
CA GLU A 36 -11.34 -7.30 -1.28
C GLU A 36 -12.04 -5.94 -1.24
N TYR A 37 -12.00 -5.26 -0.10
CA TYR A 37 -12.52 -3.90 0.04
C TYR A 37 -11.81 -2.93 -0.91
N ALA A 38 -10.47 -3.02 -0.98
CA ALA A 38 -9.66 -2.20 -1.88
C ALA A 38 -10.10 -2.37 -3.35
N LYS A 39 -10.32 -3.62 -3.79
CA LYS A 39 -10.79 -3.92 -5.15
C LYS A 39 -12.19 -3.37 -5.42
N GLN A 40 -13.14 -3.62 -4.52
CA GLN A 40 -14.54 -3.17 -4.68
C GLN A 40 -14.67 -1.65 -4.69
N ASN A 41 -13.84 -0.95 -3.91
CA ASN A 41 -13.87 0.51 -3.78
C ASN A 41 -12.90 1.23 -4.72
N ASN A 42 -12.29 0.53 -5.68
CA ASN A 42 -11.33 1.10 -6.64
C ASN A 42 -10.21 1.91 -5.94
N ILE A 43 -9.73 1.42 -4.78
CA ILE A 43 -8.67 2.09 -4.02
C ILE A 43 -7.36 1.95 -4.78
N GLN A 44 -6.74 3.08 -5.14
CA GLN A 44 -5.45 3.07 -5.84
C GLN A 44 -4.40 2.29 -5.06
N SER A 45 -3.80 1.30 -5.72
CA SER A 45 -2.67 0.55 -5.20
C SER A 45 -1.38 1.26 -5.60
N GLU A 46 -0.46 1.45 -4.65
CA GLU A 46 0.92 1.84 -4.95
C GLU A 46 1.79 0.65 -5.39
N GLN A 47 1.17 -0.50 -5.65
CA GLN A 47 1.83 -1.70 -6.12
C GLN A 47 1.94 -1.70 -7.64
N GLU A 48 3.13 -2.01 -8.14
CA GLU A 48 3.46 -2.16 -9.55
C GLU A 48 3.96 -3.59 -9.78
N ALA A 49 3.67 -4.12 -10.97
CA ALA A 49 4.21 -5.40 -11.39
C ALA A 49 5.69 -5.26 -11.80
N CYS A 50 6.47 -6.31 -11.58
CA CYS A 50 7.83 -6.37 -12.11
C CYS A 50 7.79 -6.34 -13.64
N PRO A 51 8.62 -5.50 -14.30
CA PRO A 51 8.64 -5.41 -15.77
C PRO A 51 9.32 -6.62 -16.45
N PHE A 52 9.94 -7.55 -15.69
CA PHE A 52 10.63 -8.69 -16.27
C PHE A 52 9.64 -9.72 -16.84
N PRO A 53 9.85 -10.20 -18.09
CA PRO A 53 8.93 -11.14 -18.73
C PRO A 53 8.85 -12.46 -17.95
N GLY A 54 7.64 -12.86 -17.57
CA GLY A 54 7.39 -14.08 -16.79
C GLY A 54 7.52 -13.92 -15.28
N CYS A 55 7.93 -12.74 -14.78
CA CYS A 55 7.97 -12.49 -13.34
C CYS A 55 6.58 -12.12 -12.79
N ARG A 56 6.14 -12.83 -11.74
CA ARG A 56 4.84 -12.57 -11.07
C ARG A 56 4.96 -11.67 -9.84
N TYR A 57 6.12 -11.06 -9.61
CA TYR A 57 6.32 -10.20 -8.46
C TYR A 57 5.52 -8.90 -8.60
N ILE A 58 4.75 -8.58 -7.56
CA ILE A 58 3.99 -7.33 -7.43
C ILE A 58 4.45 -6.70 -6.13
N GLY A 59 4.95 -5.47 -6.20
CA GLY A 59 5.52 -4.78 -5.06
C GLY A 59 5.39 -3.28 -5.21
N ARG A 60 5.82 -2.52 -4.21
CA ARG A 60 5.79 -1.06 -4.29
C ARG A 60 6.76 -0.51 -5.34
N LYS A 61 6.50 0.69 -5.84
CA LYS A 61 7.40 1.43 -6.74
C LYS A 61 8.86 1.47 -6.30
N ASP A 62 9.13 1.54 -4.99
CA ASP A 62 10.48 1.49 -4.42
C ASP A 62 11.08 0.06 -4.32
N ASN A 63 10.22 -0.95 -4.22
CA ASN A 63 10.63 -2.35 -4.06
C ASN A 63 10.80 -3.09 -5.39
N VAL A 64 9.99 -2.78 -6.39
CA VAL A 64 10.08 -3.37 -7.74
C VAL A 64 11.47 -3.20 -8.38
N PRO A 65 12.09 -2.01 -8.41
CA PRO A 65 13.43 -1.86 -8.99
C PRO A 65 14.49 -2.59 -8.17
N ARG A 66 14.34 -2.67 -6.85
CA ARG A 66 15.23 -3.46 -5.99
C ARG A 66 15.10 -4.96 -6.28
N HIS A 67 13.87 -5.47 -6.33
CA HIS A 67 13.58 -6.85 -6.73
C HIS A 67 14.17 -7.17 -8.10
N TYR A 68 13.95 -6.29 -9.09
CA TYR A 68 14.47 -6.47 -10.44
C TYR A 68 15.99 -6.59 -10.44
N LYS A 69 16.68 -5.69 -9.74
CA LYS A 69 18.15 -5.71 -9.63
C LYS A 69 18.72 -6.94 -8.92
N THR A 70 17.98 -7.55 -8.00
CA THR A 70 18.46 -8.69 -7.22
C THR A 70 18.11 -10.03 -7.85
N GLN A 71 16.99 -10.12 -8.58
CA GLN A 71 16.51 -11.39 -9.14
C GLN A 71 16.76 -11.57 -10.64
N HIS A 72 16.90 -10.47 -11.40
CA HIS A 72 16.93 -10.50 -12.87
C HIS A 72 18.13 -9.78 -13.49
N ASN A 73 19.02 -9.22 -12.67
CA ASN A 73 20.23 -8.51 -13.08
C ASN A 73 21.43 -9.06 -12.31
#